data_AF-A0A9J6G7I6-F1
#
_entry.id   AF-A0A9J6G7I6-F1
#
_cell.length_a   1.000
_cell.length_b   1.000
_cell.length_c   1.000
_cell.angle_alpha   90.00
_cell.angle_beta   90.00
_cell.angle_gamma   90.00
#
_symmetry.space_group_name_H-M   'P 1'
#
loop_
_entity.id
_entity.type
_entity.pdbx_description
1 polymer ?
#
loop_
_entity_poly.entity_id
_entity_poly.type
_entity_poly.pdbx_seq_one_letter_code
_entity_poly.pdbx_strand_id
1 'polypeptide(L)'
;MRRKIDTLALVTGCGIIRLHPNDVGNTPLLDSGEAAVASSSLQYLENLIQKVIVNVRSGSTEKKKKKSPDYCHDTAGYSGNRVVEDGGGGKGRSGLVVCYYQTWAYNRPSPMTYDIEDIPTDLCTHLVYSFVGLDNSTWKVKHIDQEFDLGKDGLSRFVSLKQKHPHLKTLLAVGGWAEGGQKYSDMVGVRARRKAFVQSALDWVLKYGFDGFDLDWEYPGASDRQGKFSDKENFLKLVKVRSGSRHVKNIIFKTLATGQSWTCRGSMHIKQNASFSGRLLDYIHVMSYDLRGNWAGFADVHSPLFKRPFDQWAYEKLNVHDGLRLWTDRGAPRHKLIVGVPLYGRTYTLGSRDNHGLRAPVKKWLDGGAPGRYTNETGFQAYFEVCENVQKNGWTREWDDVGKCPYAYKDNQWVGYEDEKSIALKMDFIKKEGYGGAMVWAVDMDDYKGDCSEGRSNPLMRIIHDAISGYQVPPEPEKVVTVASVKGGGSWTTSTTTTAEPKPRPPPGSEPDCTDGSWNFYPHQTDCAKYYQCGHGKPMLRSCTAGTVWDIDRSICNWPRNVNREECKDKEEDNGDGNER
;
A
#
# COMPACT_ATOMS: atom_id res chain seq x y z
N MET A 1 4.33 69.44 21.81
CA MET A 1 2.90 69.69 21.57
C MET A 1 2.28 68.47 20.91
N ARG A 2 1.30 67.88 21.59
CA ARG A 2 0.17 67.04 21.16
C ARG A 2 0.16 66.32 19.78
N ARG A 3 0.02 64.99 19.88
CA ARG A 3 -0.92 64.06 19.17
C ARG A 3 -0.68 63.88 17.65
N LYS A 4 -0.75 62.69 17.04
CA LYS A 4 -1.53 61.47 17.30
C LYS A 4 -0.77 60.21 16.89
N ILE A 5 -1.02 59.15 17.64
CA ILE A 5 -0.82 57.74 17.29
C ILE A 5 -2.05 57.32 16.47
N ASP A 6 -1.86 56.64 15.34
CA ASP A 6 -2.90 55.81 14.73
C ASP A 6 -2.43 54.36 14.70
N THR A 7 -3.22 53.53 15.39
CA THR A 7 -3.08 52.11 15.62
C THR A 7 -3.54 51.33 14.39
N LEU A 8 -2.70 50.47 13.84
CA LEU A 8 -3.11 49.44 12.88
C LEU A 8 -3.69 48.25 13.66
N ALA A 9 -5.01 48.14 13.71
CA ALA A 9 -5.70 46.98 14.28
C ALA A 9 -5.99 45.96 13.16
N LEU A 10 -5.25 44.84 13.15
CA LEU A 10 -5.68 43.61 12.52
C LEU A 10 -6.74 42.96 13.42
N VAL A 11 -7.95 42.80 12.89
CA VAL A 11 -8.98 41.97 13.51
C VAL A 11 -8.61 40.51 13.29
N THR A 12 -8.10 39.85 14.34
CA THR A 12 -8.25 38.40 14.52
C THR A 12 -8.97 38.20 15.85
N GLY A 13 -10.22 37.73 15.79
CA GLY A 13 -10.94 37.32 16.98
C GLY A 13 -10.41 35.97 17.46
N CYS A 14 -9.77 35.92 18.62
CA CYS A 14 -10.40 35.45 19.86
C CYS A 14 -9.34 35.27 20.97
N GLY A 15 -9.46 36.02 22.09
CA GLY A 15 -8.82 35.70 23.38
C GLY A 15 -7.72 36.65 23.86
N ILE A 16 -8.06 37.56 24.77
CA ILE A 16 -7.17 38.50 25.48
C ILE A 16 -6.70 37.87 26.79
N ILE A 17 -5.39 37.87 27.06
CA ILE A 17 -4.82 37.86 28.43
C ILE A 17 -3.91 39.09 28.54
N ARG A 18 -4.18 39.97 29.51
CA ARG A 18 -3.36 41.15 29.84
C ARG A 18 -2.29 40.75 30.86
N LEU A 19 -1.05 41.17 30.65
CA LEU A 19 -0.02 41.26 31.70
C LEU A 19 0.54 42.68 31.74
N HIS A 20 0.63 43.25 32.95
CA HIS A 20 1.13 44.58 33.25
C HIS A 20 2.66 44.57 33.40
N PRO A 21 3.38 45.66 33.08
CA PRO A 21 4.84 45.73 33.15
C PRO A 21 5.28 46.25 34.52
N ASN A 22 5.95 45.40 35.29
CA ASN A 22 6.97 45.75 36.29
C ASN A 22 7.42 44.45 36.95
N ASP A 23 8.50 43.86 36.46
CA ASP A 23 9.52 43.21 37.29
C ASP A 23 10.79 43.07 36.47
N VAL A 24 11.72 43.98 36.76
CA VAL A 24 13.10 43.98 36.30
C VAL A 24 13.89 43.13 37.29
N GLY A 25 14.63 42.13 36.83
CA GLY A 25 15.60 41.44 37.68
C GLY A 25 16.23 40.20 37.08
N ASN A 26 17.51 40.34 36.72
CA ASN A 26 18.53 39.30 36.50
C ASN A 26 18.51 38.50 35.18
N THR A 27 19.29 39.01 34.23
CA THR A 27 20.05 38.21 33.25
C THR A 27 21.24 37.50 33.92
N PRO A 28 21.63 36.33 33.40
CA PRO A 28 23.03 36.07 33.06
C PRO A 28 23.21 35.95 31.54
N LEU A 29 24.42 36.33 31.11
CA LEU A 29 24.90 36.40 29.73
C LEU A 29 24.73 35.09 28.95
N LEU A 30 24.25 35.20 27.71
CA LEU A 30 24.41 34.18 26.66
C LEU A 30 25.38 34.69 25.59
N ASP A 31 26.19 33.75 25.15
CA ASP A 31 27.43 33.87 24.37
C ASP A 31 27.17 34.22 22.90
N SER A 32 28.17 34.82 22.25
CA SER A 32 28.10 35.29 20.87
C SER A 32 28.08 34.14 19.87
N GLY A 33 26.88 33.66 19.51
CA GLY A 33 26.68 32.66 18.46
C GLY A 33 25.33 32.72 17.72
N GLU A 34 24.28 33.32 18.29
CA GLU A 34 22.92 33.25 17.73
C GLU A 34 22.46 34.47 16.91
N ALA A 35 23.26 35.54 16.83
CA ALA A 35 22.92 36.72 16.03
C ALA A 35 23.11 36.56 14.51
N ALA A 36 23.79 35.50 14.06
CA ALA A 36 24.10 35.28 12.64
C ALA A 36 23.03 34.46 11.88
N VAL A 37 22.12 33.77 12.59
CA VAL A 37 21.10 32.89 11.96
C VAL A 37 19.79 33.64 11.69
N ALA A 38 19.53 34.74 12.41
CA ALA A 38 18.34 35.57 12.21
C ALA A 38 18.44 36.51 11.00
N SER A 39 19.65 36.89 10.56
CA SER A 39 19.85 37.82 9.44
C SER A 39 19.73 37.15 8.06
N SER A 40 20.10 35.87 7.94
CA SER A 40 19.96 35.10 6.69
C SER A 40 18.52 34.73 6.35
N SER A 41 17.66 34.61 7.37
CA SER A 41 16.24 34.25 7.23
C SER A 41 15.35 35.42 6.76
N LEU A 42 15.72 36.67 7.10
CA LEU A 42 15.01 37.88 6.65
C LEU A 42 15.37 38.26 5.20
N GLN A 43 16.63 38.07 4.79
CA GLN A 43 17.08 38.33 3.42
C GLN A 43 16.42 37.39 2.37
N TYR A 44 16.04 36.18 2.78
CA TYR A 44 15.35 35.22 1.92
C TYR A 44 13.86 35.58 1.70
N LEU A 45 13.20 36.11 2.74
CA LEU A 45 11.80 36.57 2.67
C LEU A 45 11.65 37.85 1.84
N GLU A 46 12.59 38.80 1.92
CA GLU A 46 12.58 40.01 1.08
C GLU A 46 12.76 39.68 -0.41
N ASN A 47 13.60 38.70 -0.74
CA ASN A 47 13.81 38.22 -2.11
C ASN A 47 12.59 37.47 -2.69
N LEU A 48 11.79 36.80 -1.85
CA LEU A 48 10.52 36.18 -2.26
C LEU A 48 9.45 37.25 -2.56
N ILE A 49 9.40 38.30 -1.75
CA ILE A 49 8.41 39.39 -1.91
C ILE A 49 8.71 40.22 -3.17
N GLN A 50 9.98 40.48 -3.50
CA GLN A 50 10.34 41.18 -4.74
C GLN A 50 10.03 40.38 -6.02
N LYS A 51 10.15 39.05 -6.00
CA LYS A 51 9.81 38.19 -7.15
C LYS A 51 8.30 38.11 -7.43
N VAL A 52 7.47 38.23 -6.40
CA VAL A 52 5.99 38.26 -6.55
C VAL A 52 5.51 39.60 -7.11
N ILE A 53 6.21 40.70 -6.82
CA ILE A 53 5.84 42.05 -7.31
C ILE A 53 6.15 42.26 -8.80
N VAL A 54 7.15 41.56 -9.35
CA VAL A 54 7.54 41.70 -10.77
C VAL A 54 6.56 40.98 -11.73
N ASN A 55 5.90 39.91 -11.31
CA ASN A 55 4.96 39.15 -12.16
C ASN A 55 3.52 39.70 -12.22
N VAL A 56 3.24 40.85 -11.61
CA VAL A 56 1.92 41.51 -11.68
C VAL A 56 1.92 42.76 -12.59
N ARG A 57 3.04 43.05 -13.28
CA ARG A 57 3.15 44.20 -14.20
C ARG A 57 3.40 43.80 -15.66
N SER A 58 2.53 42.96 -16.22
CA SER A 58 2.29 42.93 -17.67
C SER A 58 0.96 42.22 -17.98
N GLY A 59 -0.06 42.98 -18.36
CA GLY A 59 -1.35 42.43 -18.77
C GLY A 59 -2.50 43.40 -18.56
N SER A 60 -2.94 44.01 -19.64
CA SER A 60 -3.84 45.16 -19.76
C SER A 60 -5.23 45.01 -19.14
N THR A 61 -5.73 46.17 -18.71
CA THR A 61 -7.09 46.50 -18.29
C THR A 61 -8.18 46.18 -19.30
N GLU A 62 -9.28 45.57 -18.85
CA GLU A 62 -10.61 45.86 -19.39
C GLU A 62 -11.67 45.89 -18.26
N LYS A 63 -12.36 47.03 -18.15
CA LYS A 63 -13.39 47.33 -17.14
C LYS A 63 -14.73 46.75 -17.57
N LYS A 64 -15.38 45.89 -16.76
CA LYS A 64 -16.86 45.80 -16.73
C LYS A 64 -17.44 45.55 -15.32
N LYS A 65 -18.08 46.62 -14.84
CA LYS A 65 -19.19 46.80 -13.87
C LYS A 65 -19.49 45.74 -12.80
N LYS A 66 -19.42 46.21 -11.55
CA LYS A 66 -20.08 45.68 -10.33
C LYS A 66 -21.61 45.63 -10.48
N LYS A 67 -22.22 44.53 -10.02
CA LYS A 67 -23.56 44.50 -9.40
C LYS A 67 -23.47 43.72 -8.08
N SER A 68 -24.15 44.25 -7.07
CA SER A 68 -24.24 43.75 -5.68
C SER A 68 -25.15 42.51 -5.56
N PRO A 69 -25.18 41.85 -4.38
CA PRO A 69 -25.56 40.45 -4.24
C PRO A 69 -27.05 40.26 -3.92
N ASP A 70 -27.66 39.20 -4.46
CA ASP A 70 -28.93 38.68 -3.98
C ASP A 70 -28.70 37.38 -3.20
N TYR A 71 -29.34 37.33 -2.04
CA TYR A 71 -29.41 36.22 -1.08
C TYR A 71 -30.07 34.98 -1.73
N CYS A 72 -29.44 33.81 -1.62
CA CYS A 72 -30.08 32.52 -1.91
C CYS A 72 -30.64 31.90 -0.63
N HIS A 73 -31.94 31.62 -0.65
CA HIS A 73 -32.61 30.67 0.24
C HIS A 73 -32.30 29.22 -0.18
N ASP A 74 -32.11 28.36 0.83
CA ASP A 74 -32.08 26.90 0.72
C ASP A 74 -33.36 26.35 0.08
N THR A 75 -33.21 25.41 -0.85
CA THR A 75 -34.07 24.21 -0.95
C THR A 75 -33.37 23.09 -1.71
N ALA A 76 -33.65 21.86 -1.26
CA ALA A 76 -33.02 20.61 -1.64
C ALA A 76 -33.25 20.18 -3.09
N GLY A 77 -32.30 19.39 -3.63
CA GLY A 77 -32.42 18.74 -4.94
C GLY A 77 -31.16 17.98 -5.34
N TYR A 78 -30.82 16.92 -4.61
CA TYR A 78 -29.76 15.98 -5.00
C TYR A 78 -30.21 15.17 -6.22
N SER A 79 -29.87 15.62 -7.43
CA SER A 79 -29.88 14.80 -8.64
C SER A 79 -28.76 15.26 -9.56
N GLY A 80 -27.87 14.33 -9.92
CA GLY A 80 -26.73 14.62 -10.80
C GLY A 80 -25.48 13.85 -10.43
N ASN A 81 -25.49 12.53 -10.62
CA ASN A 81 -24.25 11.78 -10.83
C ASN A 81 -23.62 12.28 -12.14
N ARG A 82 -22.76 13.30 -12.08
CA ARG A 82 -21.76 13.50 -13.12
C ARG A 82 -20.65 12.48 -12.89
N VAL A 83 -20.74 11.39 -13.64
CA VAL A 83 -19.56 10.64 -14.05
C VAL A 83 -18.65 11.66 -14.73
N VAL A 84 -17.45 11.86 -14.19
CA VAL A 84 -16.40 12.54 -14.93
C VAL A 84 -16.00 11.55 -16.03
N GLU A 85 -16.52 11.76 -17.22
CA GLU A 85 -16.02 11.11 -18.43
C GLU A 85 -14.55 11.55 -18.59
N ASP A 86 -13.64 10.58 -18.52
CA ASP A 86 -12.26 10.76 -18.95
C ASP A 86 -12.27 10.81 -20.48
N GLY A 87 -12.62 11.98 -21.01
CA GLY A 87 -12.57 12.27 -22.44
C GLY A 87 -11.14 12.45 -22.90
N GLY A 88 -10.44 11.32 -23.12
CA GLY A 88 -9.11 11.27 -23.72
C GLY A 88 -8.98 10.04 -24.62
N GLY A 89 -9.02 10.24 -25.94
CA GLY A 89 -8.93 9.15 -26.91
C GLY A 89 -7.64 8.32 -26.80
N GLY A 90 -7.80 7.00 -26.66
CA GLY A 90 -7.04 5.99 -27.41
C GLY A 90 -5.51 6.01 -27.40
N LYS A 91 -4.85 6.40 -26.30
CA LYS A 91 -3.42 6.07 -26.07
C LYS A 91 -3.31 5.29 -24.75
N GLY A 92 -2.67 4.12 -24.80
CA GLY A 92 -2.41 3.29 -23.61
C GLY A 92 -1.64 4.07 -22.54
N ARG A 93 -1.72 3.63 -21.28
CA ARG A 93 -0.91 4.22 -20.20
C ARG A 93 0.53 3.70 -20.32
N SER A 94 1.53 4.54 -20.16
CA SER A 94 2.93 4.07 -20.09
C SER A 94 3.16 3.18 -18.87
N GLY A 95 3.95 2.13 -19.02
CA GLY A 95 4.37 1.26 -17.93
C GLY A 95 5.20 2.01 -16.88
N LEU A 96 5.08 1.59 -15.61
CA LEU A 96 5.82 2.19 -14.50
C LEU A 96 7.04 1.37 -14.09
N VAL A 97 8.10 2.07 -13.72
CA VAL A 97 9.23 1.54 -12.94
C VAL A 97 9.24 2.26 -11.59
N VAL A 98 8.90 1.56 -10.52
CA VAL A 98 8.79 2.09 -9.16
C VAL A 98 9.95 1.60 -8.31
N CYS A 99 10.76 2.51 -7.78
CA CYS A 99 11.99 2.18 -7.07
C CYS A 99 11.89 2.54 -5.59
N TYR A 100 11.91 1.53 -4.72
CA TYR A 100 12.05 1.75 -3.28
C TYR A 100 13.50 2.05 -2.93
N TYR A 101 13.71 3.11 -2.13
CA TYR A 101 14.98 3.50 -1.55
C TYR A 101 14.93 3.29 -0.03
N GLN A 102 15.85 2.47 0.49
CA GLN A 102 15.98 2.21 1.92
C GLN A 102 16.80 3.29 2.61
N THR A 103 16.20 4.01 3.55
CA THR A 103 16.87 5.11 4.27
C THR A 103 17.96 4.65 5.22
N TRP A 104 18.11 3.35 5.48
CA TRP A 104 19.21 2.80 6.28
C TRP A 104 20.39 2.33 5.42
N ALA A 105 20.27 2.35 4.08
CA ALA A 105 21.34 1.90 3.19
C ALA A 105 22.60 2.80 3.25
N TYR A 106 22.46 4.06 3.69
CA TYR A 106 23.60 4.97 3.92
C TYR A 106 24.50 4.53 5.10
N ASN A 107 24.03 3.61 5.95
CA ASN A 107 24.82 3.06 7.06
C ASN A 107 25.56 1.77 6.70
N ARG A 108 25.41 1.26 5.46
CA ARG A 108 26.16 0.07 5.03
C ARG A 108 27.66 0.34 5.04
N PRO A 109 28.48 -0.65 5.43
CA PRO A 109 29.91 -0.47 5.46
C PRO A 109 30.48 -0.24 4.04
N SER A 110 31.50 0.60 3.97
CA SER A 110 32.25 0.87 2.73
C SER A 110 32.79 -0.42 2.11
N PRO A 111 32.81 -0.55 0.76
CA PRO A 111 32.43 0.47 -0.23
C PRO A 111 30.94 0.46 -0.61
N MET A 112 30.12 -0.37 0.04
CA MET A 112 28.71 -0.58 -0.32
C MET A 112 27.74 0.35 0.42
N THR A 113 28.22 1.52 0.84
CA THR A 113 27.39 2.62 1.31
C THR A 113 26.55 3.18 0.16
N TYR A 114 25.25 3.39 0.38
CA TYR A 114 24.33 3.87 -0.65
C TYR A 114 23.50 5.05 -0.12
N ASP A 115 23.74 6.24 -0.65
CA ASP A 115 23.03 7.47 -0.27
C ASP A 115 22.06 7.92 -1.40
N ILE A 116 21.30 8.98 -1.17
CA ILE A 116 20.28 9.51 -2.09
C ILE A 116 20.87 9.82 -3.47
N GLU A 117 22.11 10.29 -3.53
CA GLU A 117 22.79 10.66 -4.76
C GLU A 117 23.26 9.45 -5.59
N ASP A 118 23.28 8.24 -5.00
CA ASP A 118 23.57 6.99 -5.73
C ASP A 118 22.34 6.44 -6.48
N ILE A 119 21.14 6.99 -6.23
CA ILE A 119 19.91 6.55 -6.89
C ILE A 119 20.00 6.75 -8.41
N PRO A 120 19.81 5.71 -9.23
CA PRO A 120 19.80 5.82 -10.69
C PRO A 120 18.47 6.40 -11.16
N THR A 121 18.28 7.70 -10.91
CA THR A 121 17.04 8.46 -11.16
C THR A 121 16.47 8.27 -12.56
N ASP A 122 17.32 8.24 -13.59
CA ASP A 122 16.89 8.07 -14.99
C ASP A 122 16.33 6.67 -15.29
N LEU A 123 16.56 5.67 -14.44
CA LEU A 123 16.04 4.31 -14.60
C LEU A 123 14.66 4.14 -13.94
N CYS A 124 14.17 5.14 -13.22
CA CYS A 124 12.93 5.07 -12.44
C CYS A 124 11.91 6.07 -12.96
N THR A 125 10.62 5.72 -12.84
CA THR A 125 9.52 6.68 -13.06
C THR A 125 9.02 7.26 -11.73
N HIS A 126 9.07 6.44 -10.68
CA HIS A 126 8.64 6.75 -9.33
C HIS A 126 9.71 6.32 -8.34
N LEU A 127 9.99 7.15 -7.35
CA LEU A 127 10.85 6.83 -6.22
C LEU A 127 10.03 6.79 -4.93
N VAL A 128 10.30 5.80 -4.07
CA VAL A 128 9.59 5.62 -2.79
C VAL A 128 10.59 5.70 -1.63
N TYR A 129 10.47 6.74 -0.80
CA TYR A 129 11.31 6.96 0.38
C TYR A 129 10.85 6.07 1.53
N SER A 130 11.70 5.13 1.95
CA SER A 130 11.33 4.04 2.85
C SER A 130 12.25 3.99 4.08
N PHE A 131 11.80 4.30 5.29
CA PHE A 131 10.41 4.58 5.70
C PHE A 131 10.34 5.73 6.71
N VAL A 132 9.16 6.33 6.79
CA VAL A 132 8.71 7.05 7.97
C VAL A 132 7.73 6.19 8.77
N GLY A 133 7.51 6.55 10.03
CA GLY A 133 6.80 5.72 10.97
C GLY A 133 5.44 6.26 11.39
N LEU A 134 4.77 5.50 12.25
CA LEU A 134 3.54 5.89 12.93
C LEU A 134 3.78 6.05 14.43
N ASP A 135 3.44 7.22 14.97
CA ASP A 135 3.45 7.47 16.40
C ASP A 135 2.26 6.79 17.09
N ASN A 136 2.53 6.02 18.15
CA ASN A 136 1.52 5.19 18.82
C ASN A 136 0.64 5.96 19.83
N SER A 137 0.90 7.26 20.03
CA SER A 137 0.16 8.10 20.97
C SER A 137 -0.70 9.13 20.24
N THR A 138 -0.09 9.85 19.31
CA THR A 138 -0.71 10.89 18.49
C THR A 138 -1.37 10.35 17.22
N TRP A 139 -1.01 9.14 16.78
CA TRP A 139 -1.45 8.50 15.54
C TRP A 139 -1.09 9.30 14.28
N LYS A 140 0.00 10.07 14.35
CA LYS A 140 0.53 10.88 13.26
C LYS A 140 1.80 10.25 12.68
N VAL A 141 2.12 10.62 11.44
CA VAL A 141 3.41 10.29 10.81
C VAL A 141 4.55 10.86 11.66
N LYS A 142 5.61 10.06 11.85
CA LYS A 142 6.82 10.43 12.60
C LYS A 142 8.09 10.03 11.83
N HIS A 143 9.19 10.70 12.15
CA HIS A 143 10.52 10.26 11.74
C HIS A 143 10.86 8.91 12.40
N ILE A 144 11.48 8.01 11.65
CA ILE A 144 12.12 6.80 12.21
C ILE A 144 13.57 7.13 12.54
N ASP A 145 14.28 7.76 11.60
CA ASP A 145 15.67 8.17 11.75
C ASP A 145 15.75 9.70 11.64
N GLN A 146 15.74 10.39 12.78
CA GLN A 146 15.83 11.86 12.79
C GLN A 146 17.21 12.36 12.32
N GLU A 147 18.27 11.59 12.51
CA GLU A 147 19.61 11.99 12.08
C GLU A 147 19.66 12.03 10.56
N PHE A 148 19.14 11.01 9.88
CA PHE A 148 19.08 10.99 8.43
C PHE A 148 18.00 11.91 7.87
N ASP A 149 16.76 11.80 8.35
CA ASP A 149 15.61 12.53 7.81
C ASP A 149 15.76 14.05 7.92
N LEU A 150 16.30 14.52 9.05
CA LEU A 150 16.44 15.95 9.39
C LEU A 150 17.90 16.38 9.42
N GLY A 151 18.77 15.69 10.18
CA GLY A 151 20.16 16.09 10.35
C GLY A 151 20.98 16.07 9.07
N LYS A 152 20.65 15.17 8.13
CA LYS A 152 21.26 15.05 6.81
C LYS A 152 20.34 15.51 5.68
N ASP A 153 19.24 16.20 6.01
CA ASP A 153 18.22 16.68 5.06
C ASP A 153 17.66 15.59 4.13
N GLY A 154 17.60 14.33 4.58
CA GLY A 154 17.29 13.18 3.72
C GLY A 154 15.97 13.33 2.96
N LEU A 155 14.90 13.79 3.63
CA LEU A 155 13.60 14.00 2.99
C LEU A 155 13.68 15.08 1.88
N SER A 156 14.31 16.21 2.18
CA SER A 156 14.44 17.34 1.25
C SER A 156 15.36 17.02 0.08
N ARG A 157 16.49 16.34 0.32
CA ARG A 157 17.42 15.86 -0.72
C ARG A 157 16.73 14.90 -1.68
N PHE A 158 15.99 13.93 -1.16
CA PHE A 158 15.28 12.95 -1.96
C PHE A 158 14.23 13.60 -2.88
N VAL A 159 13.40 14.50 -2.35
CA VAL A 159 12.41 15.22 -3.17
C VAL A 159 13.10 16.13 -4.21
N SER A 160 14.26 16.69 -3.87
CA SER A 160 15.03 17.58 -4.75
C SER A 160 15.62 16.86 -5.97
N LEU A 161 15.66 15.53 -6.00
CA LEU A 161 16.01 14.76 -7.22
C LEU A 161 15.12 15.16 -8.42
N LYS A 162 13.86 15.55 -8.18
CA LYS A 162 12.95 16.05 -9.21
C LYS A 162 13.41 17.35 -9.88
N GLN A 163 14.28 18.13 -9.24
CA GLN A 163 14.84 19.34 -9.85
C GLN A 163 15.75 19.00 -11.04
N LYS A 164 16.48 17.88 -10.96
CA LYS A 164 17.32 17.36 -12.05
C LYS A 164 16.52 16.46 -13.01
N HIS A 165 15.53 15.73 -12.48
CA HIS A 165 14.72 14.77 -13.24
C HIS A 165 13.22 15.09 -13.09
N PRO A 166 12.69 16.10 -13.81
CA PRO A 166 11.33 16.62 -13.59
C PRO A 166 10.21 15.62 -13.95
N HIS A 167 10.53 14.52 -14.62
CA HIS A 167 9.61 13.43 -14.90
C HIS A 167 9.32 12.57 -13.66
N LEU A 168 10.22 12.54 -12.67
CA LEU A 168 10.09 11.69 -11.49
C LEU A 168 8.91 12.09 -10.62
N LYS A 169 8.30 11.06 -10.02
CA LYS A 169 7.36 11.20 -8.90
C LYS A 169 7.97 10.64 -7.64
N THR A 170 7.87 11.36 -6.53
CA THR A 170 8.37 10.92 -5.24
C THR A 170 7.23 10.59 -4.29
N LEU A 171 7.28 9.42 -3.66
CA LEU A 171 6.31 8.96 -2.66
C LEU A 171 7.00 8.81 -1.30
N LEU A 172 6.23 9.09 -0.24
CA LEU A 172 6.63 8.85 1.14
C LEU A 172 5.99 7.55 1.64
N ALA A 173 6.78 6.52 1.95
CA ALA A 173 6.23 5.27 2.49
C ALA A 173 6.13 5.30 4.02
N VAL A 174 4.95 4.95 4.53
CA VAL A 174 4.67 4.84 5.96
C VAL A 174 4.39 3.38 6.32
N GLY A 175 5.27 2.74 7.09
CA GLY A 175 5.14 1.30 7.30
C GLY A 175 6.45 0.55 7.36
N GLY A 176 6.43 -0.64 6.76
CA GLY A 176 7.56 -1.56 6.70
C GLY A 176 7.55 -2.58 7.84
N TRP A 177 8.25 -3.68 7.61
CA TRP A 177 8.33 -4.81 8.53
C TRP A 177 8.78 -4.42 9.95
N ALA A 178 9.78 -3.54 10.10
CA ALA A 178 10.33 -3.16 11.41
C ALA A 178 9.38 -2.29 12.24
N GLU A 179 8.44 -1.56 11.63
CA GLU A 179 7.50 -0.70 12.35
C GLU A 179 6.45 -1.52 13.16
N GLY A 180 6.26 -2.80 12.82
CA GLY A 180 5.26 -3.66 13.46
C GLY A 180 3.83 -3.42 12.99
N GLY A 181 2.91 -4.35 13.25
CA GLY A 181 1.51 -4.25 12.79
C GLY A 181 0.51 -3.68 13.80
N GLN A 182 0.79 -3.78 15.10
CA GLN A 182 -0.17 -3.46 16.17
C GLN A 182 -0.65 -2.00 16.11
N LYS A 183 0.28 -1.05 16.01
CA LYS A 183 -0.04 0.38 15.98
C LYS A 183 -0.92 0.78 14.79
N TYR A 184 -0.76 0.11 13.65
CA TYR A 184 -1.61 0.33 12.48
C TYR A 184 -3.02 -0.23 12.73
N SER A 185 -3.15 -1.42 13.32
CA SER A 185 -4.43 -1.98 13.75
C SER A 185 -5.17 -1.02 14.71
N ASP A 186 -4.47 -0.49 15.71
CA ASP A 186 -5.04 0.44 16.69
C ASP A 186 -5.38 1.81 16.11
N MET A 187 -4.62 2.30 15.14
CA MET A 187 -4.92 3.51 14.39
C MET A 187 -6.17 3.33 13.53
N VAL A 188 -6.28 2.24 12.79
CA VAL A 188 -7.44 2.02 11.92
C VAL A 188 -8.71 1.70 12.69
N GLY A 189 -8.61 1.19 13.92
CA GLY A 189 -9.75 0.87 14.78
C GLY A 189 -10.66 2.07 15.09
N VAL A 190 -10.12 3.29 15.14
CA VAL A 190 -10.86 4.47 15.61
C VAL A 190 -10.94 5.56 14.54
N ARG A 191 -12.13 6.11 14.27
CA ARG A 191 -12.36 7.14 13.24
C ARG A 191 -11.48 8.38 13.43
N ALA A 192 -11.37 8.87 14.66
CA ALA A 192 -10.54 10.04 14.98
C ALA A 192 -9.06 9.79 14.69
N ARG A 193 -8.54 8.59 15.02
CA ARG A 193 -7.14 8.20 14.76
C ARG A 193 -6.87 8.07 13.26
N ARG A 194 -7.78 7.47 12.49
CA ARG A 194 -7.70 7.47 11.01
C ARG A 194 -7.62 8.88 10.43
N LYS A 195 -8.42 9.82 10.95
CA LYS A 195 -8.39 11.22 10.51
C LYS A 195 -7.06 11.89 10.86
N ALA A 196 -6.55 11.68 12.07
CA ALA A 196 -5.26 12.22 12.51
C ALA A 196 -4.11 11.72 11.62
N PHE A 197 -4.06 10.42 11.37
CA PHE A 197 -3.07 9.81 10.47
C PHE A 197 -3.15 10.40 9.07
N VAL A 198 -4.33 10.35 8.43
CA VAL A 198 -4.50 10.86 7.06
C VAL A 198 -4.13 12.33 6.96
N GLN A 199 -4.54 13.16 7.93
CA GLN A 199 -4.16 14.57 7.93
C GLN A 199 -2.64 14.75 8.06
N SER A 200 -1.99 14.04 8.99
CA SER A 200 -0.54 14.16 9.16
C SER A 200 0.25 13.69 7.94
N ALA A 201 -0.19 12.63 7.25
CA ALA A 201 0.46 12.17 6.02
C ALA A 201 0.32 13.22 4.91
N LEU A 202 -0.85 13.85 4.78
CA LEU A 202 -1.05 14.97 3.85
C LEU A 202 -0.14 16.16 4.18
N ASP A 203 -0.05 16.52 5.46
CA ASP A 203 0.78 17.63 5.91
C ASP A 203 2.25 17.38 5.57
N TRP A 204 2.75 16.15 5.72
CA TRP A 204 4.13 15.78 5.34
C TRP A 204 4.36 15.83 3.83
N VAL A 205 3.42 15.27 3.05
CA VAL A 205 3.49 15.33 1.58
C VAL A 205 3.59 16.78 1.11
N LEU A 206 2.74 17.67 1.64
CA LEU A 206 2.75 19.09 1.30
C LEU A 206 3.97 19.82 1.82
N LYS A 207 4.39 19.55 3.06
CA LYS A 207 5.53 20.22 3.71
C LYS A 207 6.84 19.95 2.98
N TYR A 208 7.10 18.69 2.61
CA TYR A 208 8.36 18.29 1.99
C TYR A 208 8.31 18.25 0.46
N GLY A 209 7.13 18.36 -0.16
CA GLY A 209 6.97 18.42 -1.62
C GLY A 209 6.93 17.05 -2.32
N PHE A 210 6.50 15.99 -1.62
CA PHE A 210 6.23 14.68 -2.23
C PHE A 210 5.02 14.74 -3.17
N ASP A 211 4.96 13.82 -4.14
CA ASP A 211 3.81 13.66 -5.05
C ASP A 211 2.78 12.64 -4.52
N GLY A 212 3.06 11.94 -3.42
CA GLY A 212 2.15 10.96 -2.86
C GLY A 212 2.66 10.26 -1.62
N PHE A 213 1.89 9.27 -1.16
CA PHE A 213 2.26 8.43 -0.03
C PHE A 213 1.98 6.96 -0.34
N ASP A 214 2.86 6.11 0.15
CA ASP A 214 2.73 4.67 0.08
C ASP A 214 2.40 4.13 1.49
N LEU A 215 1.46 3.18 1.57
CA LEU A 215 1.02 2.62 2.85
C LEU A 215 1.45 1.17 2.96
N ASP A 216 2.45 0.95 3.82
CA ASP A 216 3.15 -0.33 3.93
C ASP A 216 2.86 -0.98 5.29
N TRP A 217 1.57 -1.12 5.61
CA TRP A 217 1.15 -1.85 6.80
C TRP A 217 1.22 -3.36 6.54
N GLU A 218 2.11 -4.03 7.25
CA GLU A 218 2.34 -5.48 7.16
C GLU A 218 1.85 -6.25 8.41
N TYR A 219 0.69 -6.89 8.43
CA TYR A 219 -0.42 -6.78 7.45
C TYR A 219 -1.76 -6.61 8.20
N PRO A 220 -2.77 -5.95 7.60
CA PRO A 220 -4.09 -5.82 8.20
C PRO A 220 -4.66 -7.17 8.62
N GLY A 221 -4.95 -7.39 9.91
CA GLY A 221 -5.55 -8.66 10.36
C GLY A 221 -4.62 -9.88 10.38
N ALA A 222 -3.32 -9.69 10.19
CA ALA A 222 -2.32 -10.74 10.40
C ALA A 222 -2.06 -10.91 11.90
N SER A 223 -2.42 -12.06 12.46
CA SER A 223 -2.31 -12.30 13.92
C SER A 223 -0.88 -12.35 14.42
N ASP A 224 0.05 -12.89 13.63
CA ASP A 224 1.51 -12.89 13.85
C ASP A 224 2.12 -11.48 13.86
N ARG A 225 1.36 -10.49 13.38
CA ARG A 225 1.70 -9.07 13.37
C ARG A 225 0.78 -8.26 14.28
N GLN A 226 0.06 -8.93 15.18
CA GLN A 226 -0.85 -8.35 16.17
C GLN A 226 -2.04 -7.58 15.55
N GLY A 227 -2.40 -7.95 14.31
CA GLY A 227 -3.61 -7.49 13.64
C GLY A 227 -4.87 -8.18 14.19
N LYS A 228 -6.02 -7.55 13.96
CA LYS A 228 -7.36 -7.98 14.39
C LYS A 228 -8.22 -8.29 13.17
N PHE A 229 -9.21 -9.18 13.31
CA PHE A 229 -10.13 -9.50 12.20
C PHE A 229 -10.83 -8.24 11.62
N SER A 230 -11.16 -7.28 12.48
CA SER A 230 -11.76 -5.99 12.10
C SER A 230 -10.88 -5.11 11.22
N ASP A 231 -9.58 -5.36 11.17
CA ASP A 231 -8.62 -4.59 10.36
C ASP A 231 -8.97 -4.64 8.88
N LYS A 232 -9.56 -5.75 8.41
CA LYS A 232 -10.03 -5.91 7.02
C LYS A 232 -10.93 -4.76 6.58
N GLU A 233 -11.94 -4.47 7.37
CA GLU A 233 -12.89 -3.40 7.09
C GLU A 233 -12.33 -2.02 7.46
N ASN A 234 -11.59 -1.96 8.57
CA ASN A 234 -11.03 -0.70 9.06
C ASN A 234 -9.95 -0.15 8.12
N PHE A 235 -9.21 -1.03 7.46
CA PHE A 235 -8.32 -0.68 6.36
C PHE A 235 -9.08 -0.04 5.21
N LEU A 236 -10.22 -0.61 4.77
CA LEU A 236 -11.04 0.05 3.74
C LEU A 236 -11.57 1.40 4.21
N LYS A 237 -11.97 1.51 5.48
CA LYS A 237 -12.39 2.80 6.07
C LYS A 237 -11.25 3.80 6.05
N LEU A 238 -10.00 3.39 6.31
CA LEU A 238 -8.83 4.25 6.18
C LEU A 238 -8.65 4.75 4.75
N VAL A 239 -8.65 3.85 3.76
CA VAL A 239 -8.48 4.20 2.35
C VAL A 239 -9.62 5.13 1.85
N LYS A 240 -10.83 5.01 2.43
CA LYS A 240 -11.99 5.90 2.18
C LYS A 240 -11.87 7.30 2.76
N VAL A 241 -11.20 7.49 3.91
CA VAL A 241 -11.15 8.79 4.63
C VAL A 241 -10.60 9.93 3.75
N ARG A 242 -9.88 9.60 2.66
CA ARG A 242 -9.34 10.58 1.71
C ARG A 242 -10.36 11.16 0.69
N SER A 243 -11.53 10.55 0.47
CA SER A 243 -12.48 11.05 -0.54
C SER A 243 -13.14 12.40 -0.19
N GLY A 244 -12.93 12.95 1.02
CA GLY A 244 -13.58 14.17 1.49
C GLY A 244 -12.71 15.44 1.56
N SER A 245 -11.39 15.35 1.36
CA SER A 245 -10.51 16.52 1.46
C SER A 245 -10.44 17.27 0.12
N ARG A 246 -11.33 18.25 -0.06
CA ARG A 246 -11.54 19.01 -1.30
C ARG A 246 -10.34 19.85 -1.79
N HIS A 247 -9.24 19.91 -1.04
CA HIS A 247 -8.12 20.83 -1.30
C HIS A 247 -6.88 20.18 -1.92
N VAL A 248 -6.81 18.86 -2.07
CA VAL A 248 -5.70 18.19 -2.78
C VAL A 248 -6.27 17.47 -3.99
N LYS A 249 -6.63 18.25 -5.01
CA LYS A 249 -7.23 17.74 -6.25
C LYS A 249 -6.23 17.01 -7.15
N ASN A 250 -4.93 17.20 -6.95
CA ASN A 250 -3.91 16.64 -7.81
C ASN A 250 -2.89 15.85 -7.00
N ILE A 251 -2.87 14.55 -7.27
CA ILE A 251 -1.82 13.57 -7.01
C ILE A 251 -1.54 13.32 -5.53
N ILE A 252 -2.06 12.19 -5.07
CA ILE A 252 -1.39 11.41 -4.03
C ILE A 252 -1.46 10.00 -4.59
N PHE A 253 -0.39 9.56 -5.24
CA PHE A 253 -0.21 8.15 -5.55
C PHE A 253 -0.44 7.39 -4.26
N LYS A 254 -1.58 6.70 -4.12
CA LYS A 254 -1.79 5.77 -3.00
C LYS A 254 -1.42 4.40 -3.49
N THR A 255 -0.48 3.79 -2.80
CA THR A 255 -0.02 2.44 -3.08
C THR A 255 -0.10 1.63 -1.80
N LEU A 256 -0.22 0.32 -1.98
CA LEU A 256 -0.29 -0.65 -0.89
C LEU A 256 0.66 -1.77 -1.23
N ALA A 257 1.69 -1.94 -0.40
CA ALA A 257 2.50 -3.14 -0.41
C ALA A 257 1.69 -4.33 0.13
N THR A 258 1.50 -5.38 -0.69
CA THR A 258 0.80 -6.59 -0.24
C THR A 258 1.56 -7.86 -0.58
N GLY A 259 1.76 -8.72 0.42
CA GLY A 259 2.30 -10.06 0.22
C GLY A 259 1.26 -11.02 -0.38
N GLN A 260 1.70 -12.24 -0.71
CA GLN A 260 0.81 -13.32 -1.17
C GLN A 260 0.73 -14.49 -0.19
N SER A 261 1.40 -14.39 0.95
CA SER A 261 1.45 -15.44 1.95
C SER A 261 0.10 -15.61 2.67
N TRP A 262 0.04 -16.64 3.53
CA TRP A 262 -1.13 -16.97 4.35
C TRP A 262 -1.68 -15.77 5.12
N THR A 263 -0.81 -14.85 5.55
CA THR A 263 -1.21 -13.57 6.13
C THR A 263 -2.14 -12.87 5.16
N CYS A 264 -1.74 -12.50 3.95
CA CYS A 264 -2.64 -11.82 2.99
C CYS A 264 -3.94 -12.56 2.66
N ARG A 265 -3.95 -13.91 2.55
CA ARG A 265 -5.19 -14.70 2.37
C ARG A 265 -6.14 -14.62 3.58
N GLY A 266 -5.60 -14.66 4.79
CA GLY A 266 -6.35 -14.57 6.05
C GLY A 266 -6.67 -13.12 6.45
N SER A 267 -5.88 -12.15 5.99
CA SER A 267 -5.81 -10.74 6.38
C SER A 267 -6.69 -9.82 5.56
N MET A 268 -7.08 -10.21 4.35
CA MET A 268 -7.93 -9.39 3.49
C MET A 268 -9.18 -10.16 3.10
N HIS A 269 -10.37 -9.56 3.24
CA HIS A 269 -11.55 -10.00 2.47
C HIS A 269 -11.31 -9.57 1.03
N ILE A 270 -10.38 -10.23 0.33
CA ILE A 270 -9.75 -9.70 -0.90
C ILE A 270 -10.80 -9.44 -2.01
N LYS A 271 -11.97 -10.12 -2.06
CA LYS A 271 -13.00 -9.78 -3.07
C LYS A 271 -13.56 -8.37 -2.94
N GLN A 272 -13.95 -7.96 -1.72
CA GLN A 272 -14.39 -6.58 -1.50
C GLN A 272 -13.18 -5.64 -1.52
N ASN A 273 -12.05 -6.03 -0.93
CA ASN A 273 -10.89 -5.15 -0.80
C ASN A 273 -10.15 -4.91 -2.12
N ALA A 274 -9.98 -5.88 -3.02
CA ALA A 274 -9.24 -5.71 -4.26
C ALA A 274 -10.02 -4.89 -5.31
N SER A 275 -11.30 -5.18 -5.51
CA SER A 275 -12.16 -4.36 -6.37
C SER A 275 -12.34 -2.94 -5.81
N PHE A 276 -12.43 -2.80 -4.48
CA PHE A 276 -12.60 -1.51 -3.84
C PHE A 276 -11.29 -0.68 -3.77
N SER A 277 -10.17 -1.31 -3.41
CA SER A 277 -8.85 -0.68 -3.46
C SER A 277 -8.45 -0.33 -4.88
N GLY A 278 -8.77 -1.18 -5.88
CA GLY A 278 -8.56 -0.87 -7.29
C GLY A 278 -9.33 0.37 -7.78
N ARG A 279 -10.40 0.78 -7.11
CA ARG A 279 -11.10 2.05 -7.39
C ARG A 279 -10.49 3.25 -6.67
N LEU A 280 -9.93 3.06 -5.48
CA LEU A 280 -9.49 4.15 -4.60
C LEU A 280 -7.99 4.44 -4.58
N LEU A 281 -7.18 3.46 -4.98
CA LEU A 281 -5.73 3.55 -5.12
C LEU A 281 -5.38 3.85 -6.57
N ASP A 282 -4.28 4.56 -6.77
CA ASP A 282 -3.73 4.80 -8.11
C ASP A 282 -3.07 3.52 -8.62
N TYR A 283 -2.25 2.90 -7.76
CA TYR A 283 -1.55 1.66 -8.03
C TYR A 283 -1.50 0.75 -6.79
N ILE A 284 -1.17 -0.52 -6.98
CA ILE A 284 -0.97 -1.52 -5.93
C ILE A 284 0.40 -2.14 -6.18
N HIS A 285 1.32 -1.97 -5.23
CA HIS A 285 2.65 -2.55 -5.29
C HIS A 285 2.57 -3.97 -4.73
N VAL A 286 2.52 -4.97 -5.61
CA VAL A 286 2.38 -6.36 -5.17
C VAL A 286 3.76 -6.87 -4.75
N MET A 287 3.94 -7.20 -3.48
CA MET A 287 5.17 -7.81 -2.96
C MET A 287 5.23 -9.29 -3.36
N SER A 288 5.53 -9.54 -4.63
CA SER A 288 5.67 -10.86 -5.24
C SER A 288 7.05 -11.50 -4.99
N TYR A 289 7.55 -11.33 -3.77
CA TYR A 289 8.81 -11.88 -3.25
C TYR A 289 8.58 -12.32 -1.80
N ASP A 290 9.61 -12.91 -1.17
CA ASP A 290 9.49 -13.57 0.14
C ASP A 290 8.37 -14.62 0.18
N LEU A 291 8.14 -15.27 -0.96
CA LEU A 291 7.22 -16.39 -1.12
C LEU A 291 7.79 -17.66 -0.47
N ARG A 292 9.10 -17.70 -0.26
CA ARG A 292 9.85 -18.72 0.47
C ARG A 292 10.95 -18.03 1.28
N GLY A 293 11.43 -18.71 2.30
CA GLY A 293 12.50 -18.26 3.18
C GLY A 293 12.73 -19.31 4.27
N ASN A 294 13.69 -19.07 5.16
CA ASN A 294 14.07 -20.05 6.19
C ASN A 294 12.89 -20.52 7.06
N TRP A 295 11.89 -19.64 7.28
CA TRP A 295 10.64 -19.98 7.99
C TRP A 295 9.90 -21.18 7.40
N ALA A 296 10.06 -21.47 6.10
CA ALA A 296 9.45 -22.61 5.42
C ALA A 296 10.08 -23.95 5.81
N GLY A 297 11.32 -23.97 6.31
CA GLY A 297 12.02 -25.19 6.73
C GLY A 297 12.67 -26.00 5.61
N PHE A 298 12.81 -25.44 4.42
CA PHE A 298 13.52 -26.03 3.28
C PHE A 298 14.08 -24.92 2.38
N ALA A 299 15.15 -25.21 1.64
CA ALA A 299 15.76 -24.28 0.69
C ALA A 299 14.91 -24.18 -0.59
N ASP A 300 14.66 -22.96 -1.04
CA ASP A 300 13.84 -22.68 -2.23
C ASP A 300 14.02 -21.22 -2.68
N VAL A 301 13.74 -20.95 -3.95
CA VAL A 301 13.75 -19.58 -4.50
C VAL A 301 12.57 -18.79 -3.91
N HIS A 302 12.77 -17.50 -3.63
CA HIS A 302 11.79 -16.69 -2.89
C HIS A 302 10.82 -15.88 -3.75
N SER A 303 11.00 -15.86 -5.07
CA SER A 303 10.15 -15.15 -6.04
C SER A 303 9.84 -15.99 -7.31
N PRO A 304 9.51 -17.31 -7.16
CA PRO A 304 9.27 -18.19 -8.30
C PRO A 304 8.11 -17.67 -9.15
N LEU A 305 8.34 -17.54 -10.45
CA LEU A 305 7.36 -17.00 -11.40
C LEU A 305 6.14 -17.93 -11.53
N PHE A 306 6.36 -19.24 -11.60
CA PHE A 306 5.31 -20.24 -11.78
C PHE A 306 5.34 -21.34 -10.70
N LYS A 307 4.21 -22.04 -10.56
CA LYS A 307 4.06 -23.23 -9.70
C LYS A 307 4.97 -24.38 -10.16
N ARG A 308 5.70 -25.00 -9.22
CA ARG A 308 6.50 -26.22 -9.44
C ARG A 308 5.70 -27.48 -9.10
N PRO A 309 6.03 -28.66 -9.67
CA PRO A 309 5.31 -29.91 -9.37
C PRO A 309 5.27 -30.29 -7.88
N PHE A 310 6.32 -29.94 -7.13
CA PHE A 310 6.40 -30.19 -5.69
C PHE A 310 5.65 -29.16 -4.82
N ASP A 311 5.11 -28.09 -5.41
CA ASP A 311 4.34 -27.10 -4.68
C ASP A 311 2.94 -27.64 -4.34
N GLN A 312 2.77 -28.01 -3.08
CA GLN A 312 1.52 -28.55 -2.53
C GLN A 312 0.97 -27.66 -1.42
N TRP A 313 -0.31 -27.82 -1.12
CA TRP A 313 -0.99 -27.17 0.00
C TRP A 313 -0.88 -25.63 -0.07
N ALA A 314 -0.36 -25.02 1.00
CA ALA A 314 0.06 -23.63 1.10
C ALA A 314 0.75 -23.08 -0.15
N TYR A 315 1.66 -23.90 -0.69
CA TYR A 315 2.67 -23.46 -1.64
C TYR A 315 2.19 -23.54 -3.08
N GLU A 316 1.09 -24.28 -3.33
CA GLU A 316 0.54 -24.52 -4.66
C GLU A 316 0.33 -23.24 -5.47
N LYS A 317 -0.20 -22.20 -4.83
CA LYS A 317 -0.46 -20.89 -5.47
C LYS A 317 0.46 -19.79 -4.97
N LEU A 318 1.55 -20.14 -4.29
CA LEU A 318 2.49 -19.19 -3.71
C LEU A 318 3.66 -18.99 -4.68
N ASN A 319 3.34 -18.35 -5.81
CA ASN A 319 4.21 -17.98 -6.92
C ASN A 319 3.71 -16.65 -7.54
N VAL A 320 4.57 -15.93 -8.26
CA VAL A 320 4.27 -14.58 -8.78
C VAL A 320 3.01 -14.58 -9.65
N HIS A 321 2.90 -15.53 -10.60
CA HIS A 321 1.79 -15.63 -11.54
C HIS A 321 0.43 -15.83 -10.86
N ASP A 322 0.28 -16.91 -10.08
CA ASP A 322 -1.01 -17.24 -9.44
C ASP A 322 -1.40 -16.21 -8.39
N GLY A 323 -0.39 -15.61 -7.80
CA GLY A 323 -0.48 -14.48 -6.93
C GLY A 323 -1.10 -13.22 -7.50
N LEU A 324 -0.56 -12.73 -8.63
CA LEU A 324 -1.14 -11.61 -9.35
C LEU A 324 -2.52 -11.96 -9.91
N ARG A 325 -2.70 -13.21 -10.37
CA ARG A 325 -4.00 -13.71 -10.80
C ARG A 325 -5.03 -13.68 -9.65
N LEU A 326 -4.61 -13.96 -8.42
CA LEU A 326 -5.46 -13.86 -7.23
C LEU A 326 -6.08 -12.46 -7.08
N TRP A 327 -5.28 -11.42 -7.36
CA TRP A 327 -5.70 -10.01 -7.33
C TRP A 327 -6.68 -9.71 -8.46
N THR A 328 -6.39 -10.13 -9.68
CA THR A 328 -7.25 -9.89 -10.84
C THR A 328 -8.58 -10.65 -10.75
N ASP A 329 -8.56 -11.91 -10.31
CA ASP A 329 -9.75 -12.75 -10.08
C ASP A 329 -10.69 -12.14 -9.02
N ARG A 330 -10.15 -11.23 -8.20
CA ARG A 330 -10.89 -10.49 -7.16
C ARG A 330 -11.19 -9.04 -7.53
N GLY A 331 -10.94 -8.67 -8.79
CA GLY A 331 -11.39 -7.42 -9.39
C GLY A 331 -10.40 -6.26 -9.28
N ALA A 332 -9.13 -6.50 -8.94
CA ALA A 332 -8.10 -5.48 -9.10
C ALA A 332 -7.74 -5.32 -10.58
N PRO A 333 -7.76 -4.09 -11.13
CA PRO A 333 -7.41 -3.87 -12.52
C PRO A 333 -5.94 -4.17 -12.81
N ARG A 334 -5.65 -4.91 -13.88
CA ARG A 334 -4.27 -5.29 -14.26
C ARG A 334 -3.35 -4.07 -14.39
N HIS A 335 -3.84 -3.01 -15.03
CA HIS A 335 -3.09 -1.76 -15.23
C HIS A 335 -2.76 -1.00 -13.92
N LYS A 336 -3.36 -1.39 -12.79
CA LYS A 336 -3.03 -0.84 -11.46
C LYS A 336 -2.12 -1.74 -10.63
N LEU A 337 -1.92 -3.00 -11.04
CA LEU A 337 -1.01 -3.91 -10.36
C LEU A 337 0.40 -3.67 -10.87
N ILE A 338 1.28 -3.24 -9.98
CA ILE A 338 2.72 -3.07 -10.24
C ILE A 338 3.43 -4.26 -9.58
N VAL A 339 4.16 -5.03 -10.38
CA VAL A 339 4.70 -6.32 -9.98
C VAL A 339 6.03 -6.12 -9.25
N GLY A 340 6.11 -6.58 -8.00
CA GLY A 340 7.32 -6.50 -7.18
C GLY A 340 8.40 -7.48 -7.62
N VAL A 341 9.62 -6.97 -7.73
CA VAL A 341 10.82 -7.67 -8.18
C VAL A 341 11.92 -7.46 -7.13
N PRO A 342 12.44 -8.53 -6.51
CA PRO A 342 13.46 -8.39 -5.47
C PRO A 342 14.85 -8.26 -6.09
N LEU A 343 15.64 -7.29 -5.61
CA LEU A 343 17.07 -7.17 -5.95
C LEU A 343 17.94 -7.76 -4.81
N TYR A 344 17.47 -8.86 -4.23
CA TYR A 344 18.10 -9.59 -3.13
C TYR A 344 17.75 -11.07 -3.24
N GLY A 345 18.37 -11.89 -2.40
CA GLY A 345 18.06 -13.30 -2.25
C GLY A 345 17.76 -13.68 -0.80
N ARG A 346 16.97 -14.75 -0.63
CA ARG A 346 16.82 -15.42 0.67
C ARG A 346 17.82 -16.54 0.79
N THR A 347 18.55 -16.57 1.91
CA THR A 347 19.64 -17.51 2.16
C THR A 347 19.27 -18.56 3.20
N TYR A 348 19.94 -19.70 3.11
CA TYR A 348 19.68 -20.86 3.97
C TYR A 348 21.00 -21.56 4.31
N THR A 349 21.06 -22.16 5.50
CA THR A 349 22.07 -23.15 5.84
C THR A 349 21.49 -24.55 5.63
N LEU A 350 22.01 -25.30 4.68
CA LEU A 350 21.58 -26.65 4.33
C LEU A 350 21.84 -27.65 5.49
N GLY A 351 20.96 -28.65 5.59
CA GLY A 351 21.13 -29.78 6.49
C GLY A 351 22.33 -30.66 6.10
N SER A 352 22.57 -30.81 4.79
CA SER A 352 23.74 -31.47 4.21
C SER A 352 24.24 -30.68 3.01
N ARG A 353 25.57 -30.55 2.86
CA ARG A 353 26.21 -29.90 1.71
C ARG A 353 25.98 -30.65 0.40
N ASP A 354 25.72 -31.95 0.47
CA ASP A 354 25.53 -32.81 -0.71
C ASP A 354 24.08 -32.77 -1.22
N ASN A 355 23.16 -32.08 -0.51
CA ASN A 355 21.79 -31.88 -0.94
C ASN A 355 21.50 -30.38 -1.11
N HIS A 356 21.71 -29.90 -2.33
CA HIS A 356 21.64 -28.48 -2.71
C HIS A 356 20.51 -28.17 -3.70
N GLY A 357 19.65 -29.15 -3.99
CA GLY A 357 18.48 -28.96 -4.85
C GLY A 357 17.38 -28.14 -4.18
N LEU A 358 16.41 -27.70 -4.98
CA LEU A 358 15.15 -27.14 -4.45
C LEU A 358 14.51 -28.15 -3.48
N ARG A 359 13.89 -27.65 -2.40
CA ARG A 359 13.33 -28.45 -1.30
C ARG A 359 14.36 -29.18 -0.42
N ALA A 360 15.66 -28.92 -0.58
CA ALA A 360 16.66 -29.46 0.34
C ALA A 360 16.34 -29.07 1.81
N PRO A 361 16.46 -30.01 2.77
CA PRO A 361 16.29 -29.71 4.18
C PRO A 361 17.31 -28.67 4.66
N VAL A 362 16.89 -27.78 5.57
CA VAL A 362 17.73 -26.71 6.12
C VAL A 362 17.82 -26.80 7.64
N LYS A 363 18.89 -26.25 8.19
CA LYS A 363 19.05 -26.04 9.63
C LYS A 363 18.23 -24.84 10.06
N LYS A 364 16.90 -25.02 10.10
CA LYS A 364 15.94 -23.93 10.33
C LYS A 364 16.23 -23.10 11.59
N TRP A 365 16.77 -23.71 12.64
CA TRP A 365 17.14 -23.05 13.90
C TRP A 365 18.32 -22.08 13.82
N LEU A 366 18.97 -21.96 12.65
CA LEU A 366 19.99 -20.94 12.38
C LEU A 366 19.40 -19.67 11.73
N ASP A 367 18.08 -19.60 11.58
CA ASP A 367 17.33 -18.48 11.02
C ASP A 367 17.65 -18.08 9.56
N GLY A 368 18.64 -18.73 8.92
CA GLY A 368 18.96 -18.55 7.52
C GLY A 368 20.37 -19.00 7.15
N GLY A 369 20.84 -18.53 6.01
CA GLY A 369 22.26 -18.56 5.65
C GLY A 369 23.02 -17.47 6.41
N ALA A 370 24.34 -17.59 6.45
CA ALA A 370 25.22 -16.63 7.08
C ALA A 370 24.96 -15.21 6.53
N PRO A 371 25.06 -14.17 7.40
CA PRO A 371 24.82 -12.80 6.97
C PRO A 371 25.78 -12.37 5.87
N GLY A 372 25.26 -11.61 4.91
CA GLY A 372 26.08 -10.92 3.92
C GLY A 372 27.06 -9.94 4.56
N ARG A 373 28.20 -9.68 3.91
CA ARG A 373 29.24 -8.79 4.42
C ARG A 373 28.75 -7.36 4.66
N TYR A 374 27.81 -6.88 3.83
CA TYR A 374 27.37 -5.50 3.79
C TYR A 374 25.94 -5.33 4.28
N THR A 375 25.05 -6.26 3.91
CA THR A 375 23.68 -6.26 4.43
C THR A 375 23.62 -6.68 5.90
N ASN A 376 24.57 -7.54 6.33
CA ASN A 376 24.73 -8.01 7.70
C ASN A 376 23.44 -8.57 8.33
N GLU A 377 22.60 -9.23 7.51
CA GLU A 377 21.33 -9.82 7.93
C GLU A 377 21.33 -11.33 7.65
N THR A 378 21.04 -12.13 8.67
CA THR A 378 20.94 -13.59 8.53
C THR A 378 19.74 -13.94 7.66
N GLY A 379 19.91 -14.88 6.72
CA GLY A 379 18.82 -15.27 5.82
C GLY A 379 18.59 -14.32 4.64
N PHE A 380 19.45 -13.33 4.43
CA PHE A 380 19.28 -12.27 3.44
C PHE A 380 20.62 -11.86 2.82
N GLN A 381 20.65 -11.66 1.49
CA GLN A 381 21.80 -11.09 0.79
C GLN A 381 21.34 -10.18 -0.35
N ALA A 382 21.95 -9.02 -0.52
CA ALA A 382 21.70 -8.15 -1.68
C ALA A 382 22.24 -8.77 -2.97
N TYR A 383 21.72 -8.36 -4.14
CA TYR A 383 22.20 -8.90 -5.43
C TYR A 383 23.71 -8.72 -5.61
N PHE A 384 24.26 -7.57 -5.22
CA PHE A 384 25.70 -7.31 -5.28
C PHE A 384 26.54 -8.31 -4.44
N GLU A 385 26.00 -8.84 -3.34
CA GLU A 385 26.69 -9.87 -2.52
C GLU A 385 26.58 -11.24 -3.18
N VAL A 386 25.41 -11.56 -3.75
CA VAL A 386 25.18 -12.84 -4.43
C VAL A 386 26.01 -12.94 -5.70
N CYS A 387 26.06 -11.88 -6.52
CA CYS A 387 26.84 -11.89 -7.75
C CYS A 387 28.35 -12.00 -7.47
N GLU A 388 28.85 -11.32 -6.43
CA GLU A 388 30.24 -11.46 -5.97
C GLU A 388 30.52 -12.92 -5.58
N ASN A 389 29.60 -13.54 -4.85
CA ASN A 389 29.72 -14.93 -4.43
C ASN A 389 29.81 -15.90 -5.61
N VAL A 390 28.93 -15.73 -6.60
CA VAL A 390 28.88 -16.55 -7.82
C VAL A 390 30.11 -16.34 -8.71
N GLN A 391 30.53 -15.10 -8.93
CA GLN A 391 31.60 -14.79 -9.89
C GLN A 391 33.01 -14.92 -9.30
N LYS A 392 33.18 -14.59 -8.01
CA LYS A 392 34.51 -14.42 -7.39
C LYS A 392 34.78 -15.41 -6.27
N ASN A 393 33.74 -15.89 -5.56
CA ASN A 393 33.92 -16.75 -4.38
C ASN A 393 33.62 -18.24 -4.64
N GLY A 394 33.50 -18.66 -5.90
CA GLY A 394 33.39 -20.07 -6.29
C GLY A 394 32.06 -20.72 -5.90
N TRP A 395 30.98 -19.95 -5.82
CA TRP A 395 29.64 -20.53 -5.67
C TRP A 395 29.17 -21.15 -6.99
N THR A 396 28.47 -22.28 -6.89
CA THR A 396 27.85 -22.92 -8.05
C THR A 396 26.47 -22.32 -8.26
N ARG A 397 26.21 -21.79 -9.47
CA ARG A 397 24.90 -21.28 -9.88
C ARG A 397 24.12 -22.36 -10.61
N GLU A 398 22.87 -22.52 -10.22
CA GLU A 398 21.87 -23.41 -10.81
C GLU A 398 20.60 -22.63 -11.21
N TRP A 399 19.64 -23.32 -11.81
CA TRP A 399 18.45 -22.69 -12.37
C TRP A 399 17.18 -23.51 -12.12
N ASP A 400 16.15 -22.88 -11.57
CA ASP A 400 14.79 -23.43 -11.53
C ASP A 400 14.11 -23.18 -12.88
N ASP A 401 14.07 -24.21 -13.74
CA ASP A 401 13.45 -24.12 -15.05
C ASP A 401 11.94 -23.87 -15.04
N VAL A 402 11.25 -24.19 -13.94
CA VAL A 402 9.80 -23.97 -13.85
C VAL A 402 9.52 -22.63 -13.16
N GLY A 403 10.15 -22.38 -12.02
CA GLY A 403 10.06 -21.10 -11.29
C GLY A 403 10.74 -19.93 -12.00
N LYS A 404 11.59 -20.17 -13.00
CA LYS A 404 12.32 -19.14 -13.77
C LYS A 404 13.18 -18.22 -12.89
N CYS A 405 13.84 -18.80 -11.89
CA CYS A 405 14.73 -18.09 -10.97
C CYS A 405 16.07 -18.83 -10.83
N PRO A 406 17.19 -18.12 -10.68
CA PRO A 406 18.45 -18.74 -10.29
C PRO A 406 18.44 -19.11 -8.81
N TYR A 407 19.31 -20.06 -8.47
CA TYR A 407 19.80 -20.22 -7.12
C TYR A 407 21.29 -20.54 -7.16
N ALA A 408 22.00 -20.32 -6.06
CA ALA A 408 23.41 -20.63 -5.96
C ALA A 408 23.74 -21.25 -4.61
N TYR A 409 24.80 -22.03 -4.55
CA TYR A 409 25.25 -22.66 -3.31
C TYR A 409 26.77 -22.84 -3.27
N LYS A 410 27.28 -22.94 -2.04
CA LYS A 410 28.65 -23.34 -1.73
C LYS A 410 28.69 -23.97 -0.36
N ASP A 411 29.31 -25.14 -0.24
CA ASP A 411 29.32 -25.93 0.98
C ASP A 411 27.88 -26.14 1.50
N ASN A 412 27.57 -25.62 2.69
CA ASN A 412 26.23 -25.69 3.27
C ASN A 412 25.43 -24.38 3.13
N GLN A 413 25.94 -23.39 2.39
CA GLN A 413 25.24 -22.13 2.16
C GLN A 413 24.49 -22.18 0.83
N TRP A 414 23.27 -21.67 0.82
CA TRP A 414 22.38 -21.69 -0.34
C TRP A 414 21.63 -20.35 -0.43
N VAL A 415 21.44 -19.82 -1.63
CA VAL A 415 20.69 -18.59 -1.88
C VAL A 415 19.80 -18.72 -3.11
N GLY A 416 18.54 -18.30 -2.99
CA GLY A 416 17.61 -18.16 -4.10
C GLY A 416 17.32 -16.69 -4.32
N TYR A 417 17.54 -16.21 -5.54
CA TYR A 417 17.64 -14.77 -5.85
C TYR A 417 17.13 -14.46 -7.26
N GLU A 418 17.32 -13.23 -7.74
CA GLU A 418 17.10 -12.83 -9.14
C GLU A 418 18.41 -12.47 -9.82
N ASP A 419 18.54 -12.77 -11.11
CA ASP A 419 19.63 -12.30 -11.96
C ASP A 419 19.09 -11.70 -13.27
N GLU A 420 20.00 -11.23 -14.14
CA GLU A 420 19.64 -10.61 -15.41
C GLU A 420 18.63 -11.45 -16.23
N LYS A 421 18.79 -12.78 -16.23
CA LYS A 421 17.91 -13.71 -16.98
C LYS A 421 16.52 -13.78 -16.35
N SER A 422 16.41 -13.96 -15.04
CA SER A 422 15.11 -14.06 -14.37
C SER A 422 14.35 -12.74 -14.36
N ILE A 423 15.06 -11.61 -14.25
CA ILE A 423 14.50 -10.27 -14.39
C ILE A 423 13.91 -10.07 -15.78
N ALA A 424 14.65 -10.38 -16.85
CA ALA A 424 14.16 -10.28 -18.22
C ALA A 424 12.88 -11.11 -18.44
N LEU A 425 12.85 -12.35 -17.95
CA LEU A 425 11.67 -13.22 -18.03
C LEU A 425 10.46 -12.64 -17.28
N LYS A 426 10.68 -12.01 -16.13
CA LYS A 426 9.61 -11.32 -15.38
C LYS A 426 9.11 -10.07 -16.11
N MET A 427 9.99 -9.32 -16.78
CA MET A 427 9.57 -8.16 -17.58
C MET A 427 8.71 -8.59 -18.78
N ASP A 428 9.09 -9.67 -19.46
CA ASP A 428 8.29 -10.24 -20.55
C ASP A 428 6.94 -10.74 -20.04
N PHE A 429 6.92 -11.38 -18.87
CA PHE A 429 5.68 -11.75 -18.19
C PHE A 429 4.77 -10.54 -17.90
N ILE A 430 5.32 -9.46 -17.33
CA ILE A 430 4.58 -8.23 -17.00
C ILE A 430 3.91 -7.65 -18.24
N LYS A 431 4.65 -7.51 -19.35
CA LYS A 431 4.14 -7.00 -20.63
C LYS A 431 3.08 -7.92 -21.21
N LYS A 432 3.35 -9.23 -21.25
CA LYS A 432 2.44 -10.24 -21.82
C LYS A 432 1.10 -10.29 -21.08
N GLU A 433 1.13 -10.17 -19.76
CA GLU A 433 -0.06 -10.19 -18.92
C GLU A 433 -0.75 -8.82 -18.81
N GLY A 434 -0.18 -7.75 -19.37
CA GLY A 434 -0.81 -6.43 -19.35
C GLY A 434 -0.81 -5.76 -17.97
N TYR A 435 0.16 -6.07 -17.09
CA TYR A 435 0.28 -5.41 -15.80
C TYR A 435 0.82 -3.98 -15.94
N GLY A 436 0.61 -3.14 -14.92
CA GLY A 436 0.90 -1.71 -14.96
C GLY A 436 2.40 -1.34 -14.95
N GLY A 437 3.28 -2.29 -14.62
CA GLY A 437 4.72 -2.06 -14.56
C GLY A 437 5.43 -2.95 -13.54
N ALA A 438 6.65 -2.56 -13.20
CA ALA A 438 7.51 -3.21 -12.22
C ALA A 438 7.79 -2.30 -11.02
N MET A 439 7.83 -2.90 -9.84
CA MET A 439 8.27 -2.29 -8.59
C MET A 439 9.51 -3.05 -8.13
N VAL A 440 10.52 -2.35 -7.62
CA VAL A 440 11.75 -2.98 -7.12
C VAL A 440 11.93 -2.77 -5.63
N TRP A 441 12.25 -3.87 -4.95
CA TRP A 441 12.73 -3.86 -3.57
C TRP A 441 14.15 -4.44 -3.53
N ALA A 442 15.18 -3.64 -3.32
CA ALA A 442 15.21 -2.18 -3.33
C ALA A 442 16.37 -1.73 -4.21
N VAL A 443 16.31 -0.49 -4.71
CA VAL A 443 17.25 0.02 -5.72
C VAL A 443 18.69 0.02 -5.24
N ASP A 444 18.88 0.17 -3.93
CA ASP A 444 20.17 0.16 -3.25
C ASP A 444 20.83 -1.23 -3.16
N MET A 445 20.14 -2.30 -3.58
CA MET A 445 20.65 -3.67 -3.55
C MET A 445 21.07 -4.23 -4.91
N ASP A 446 20.88 -3.47 -5.99
CA ASP A 446 21.48 -3.78 -7.29
C ASP A 446 23.02 -3.63 -7.23
N ASP A 447 23.72 -4.10 -8.25
CA ASP A 447 25.15 -3.85 -8.44
C ASP A 447 25.38 -2.42 -8.96
N TYR A 448 25.11 -1.43 -8.11
CA TYR A 448 25.22 -0.01 -8.45
C TYR A 448 26.67 0.46 -8.65
N LYS A 449 27.67 -0.31 -8.20
CA LYS A 449 29.10 -0.08 -8.48
C LYS A 449 29.55 -0.73 -9.78
N GLY A 450 28.86 -1.75 -10.28
CA GLY A 450 29.19 -2.47 -11.50
C GLY A 450 30.30 -3.51 -11.32
N ASP A 451 30.52 -3.99 -10.09
CA ASP A 451 31.60 -4.90 -9.72
C ASP A 451 31.44 -6.32 -10.28
N CYS A 452 30.21 -6.69 -10.63
CA CYS A 452 29.83 -7.98 -11.21
C CYS A 452 29.43 -7.86 -12.69
N SER A 453 29.46 -6.65 -13.26
CA SER A 453 28.90 -6.36 -14.59
C SER A 453 29.85 -5.58 -15.48
N GLU A 454 31.15 -5.86 -15.38
CA GLU A 454 32.21 -5.25 -16.19
C GLU A 454 32.18 -3.71 -16.15
N GLY A 455 31.90 -3.14 -14.97
CA GLY A 455 31.78 -1.69 -14.75
C GLY A 455 30.42 -1.09 -15.11
N ARG A 456 29.46 -1.91 -15.56
CA ARG A 456 28.08 -1.46 -15.83
C ARG A 456 27.29 -1.36 -14.53
N SER A 457 27.09 -0.14 -14.04
CA SER A 457 26.28 0.11 -12.84
C SER A 457 24.81 -0.24 -13.04
N ASN A 458 24.18 -0.73 -11.98
CA ASN A 458 22.75 -1.04 -11.89
C ASN A 458 22.24 -1.98 -13.01
N PRO A 459 22.88 -3.16 -13.20
CA PRO A 459 22.56 -4.07 -14.31
C PRO A 459 21.10 -4.55 -14.29
N LEU A 460 20.54 -4.86 -13.12
CA LEU A 460 19.17 -5.36 -13.03
C LEU A 460 18.16 -4.25 -13.30
N MET A 461 18.40 -3.06 -12.74
CA MET A 461 17.56 -1.88 -12.99
C MET A 461 17.55 -1.46 -14.45
N ARG A 462 18.68 -1.57 -15.17
CA ARG A 462 18.73 -1.28 -16.61
C ARG A 462 17.85 -2.22 -17.40
N ILE A 463 17.88 -3.52 -17.12
CA ILE A 463 17.00 -4.49 -17.78
C ILE A 463 15.53 -4.17 -17.52
N ILE A 464 15.18 -3.81 -16.28
CA ILE A 464 13.81 -3.42 -15.92
C ILE A 464 13.41 -2.15 -16.67
N HIS A 465 14.24 -1.11 -16.62
CA HIS A 465 14.01 0.14 -17.32
C HIS A 465 13.84 -0.07 -18.82
N ASP A 466 14.77 -0.74 -19.48
CA ASP A 466 14.78 -0.91 -20.92
C ASP A 466 13.58 -1.75 -21.40
N ALA A 467 13.15 -2.73 -20.61
CA ALA A 467 11.99 -3.53 -20.96
C ALA A 467 10.66 -2.80 -20.77
N ILE A 468 10.56 -1.90 -19.79
CA ILE A 468 9.33 -1.15 -19.48
C ILE A 468 9.28 0.19 -20.21
N SER A 469 10.44 0.75 -20.60
CA SER A 469 10.52 1.97 -21.38
C SER A 469 9.82 1.78 -22.74
N GLY A 470 8.84 2.62 -23.01
CA GLY A 470 7.99 2.51 -24.21
C GLY A 470 6.88 1.45 -24.15
N TYR A 471 6.83 0.60 -23.12
CA TYR A 471 5.71 -0.32 -22.94
C TYR A 471 4.41 0.47 -22.68
N GLN A 472 3.40 0.20 -23.51
CA GLN A 472 2.06 0.74 -23.38
C GLN A 472 1.16 -0.32 -22.74
N VAL A 473 0.73 -0.05 -21.51
CA VAL A 473 -0.17 -0.90 -20.76
C VAL A 473 -1.50 -0.98 -21.53
N PRO A 474 -1.96 -2.20 -21.88
CA PRO A 474 -3.18 -2.36 -22.64
C PRO A 474 -4.37 -1.82 -21.83
N PRO A 475 -5.38 -1.22 -22.50
CA PRO A 475 -6.62 -0.88 -21.83
C PRO A 475 -7.27 -2.14 -21.27
N GLU A 476 -7.97 -2.03 -20.14
CA GLU A 476 -8.76 -3.19 -19.70
C GLU A 476 -9.76 -3.58 -20.78
N PRO A 477 -9.94 -4.88 -21.05
CA PRO A 477 -11.01 -5.31 -21.92
C PRO A 477 -12.32 -4.76 -21.34
N GLU A 478 -13.04 -3.95 -22.13
CA GLU A 478 -14.35 -3.46 -21.74
C GLU A 478 -15.18 -4.67 -21.34
N LYS A 479 -15.63 -4.68 -20.08
CA LYS A 479 -16.72 -5.58 -19.72
C LYS A 479 -17.91 -5.09 -20.52
N VAL A 480 -18.20 -5.74 -21.64
CA VAL A 480 -19.40 -5.53 -22.43
C VAL A 480 -20.57 -5.88 -21.51
N VAL A 481 -21.07 -4.90 -20.78
CA VAL A 481 -22.39 -4.97 -20.18
C VAL A 481 -23.33 -4.69 -21.33
N THR A 482 -23.79 -5.73 -22.02
CA THR A 482 -24.93 -5.61 -22.93
C THR A 482 -26.13 -5.20 -22.09
N VAL A 483 -26.36 -3.89 -21.98
CA VAL A 483 -27.64 -3.37 -21.51
C VAL A 483 -28.61 -3.57 -22.67
N ALA A 484 -29.31 -4.69 -22.66
CA ALA A 484 -30.42 -4.89 -23.58
C ALA A 484 -31.47 -3.81 -23.32
N SER A 485 -31.58 -2.84 -24.23
CA SER A 485 -32.69 -1.90 -24.25
C SER A 485 -33.95 -2.66 -24.63
N VAL A 486 -34.80 -2.97 -23.65
CA VAL A 486 -36.11 -3.58 -23.92
C VAL A 486 -37.05 -2.48 -24.42
N LYS A 487 -37.27 -2.42 -25.73
CA LYS A 487 -38.52 -1.88 -26.28
C LYS A 487 -39.49 -3.05 -26.46
N GLY A 488 -40.52 -3.04 -25.63
CA GLY A 488 -41.86 -3.59 -25.85
C GLY A 488 -42.04 -4.92 -26.59
N GLY A 489 -42.57 -5.89 -25.86
CA GLY A 489 -43.61 -6.80 -26.37
C GLY A 489 -43.13 -7.99 -27.19
N GLY A 490 -42.81 -9.10 -26.51
CA GLY A 490 -42.65 -10.40 -27.14
C GLY A 490 -42.16 -11.44 -26.14
N SER A 491 -42.93 -12.51 -25.95
CA SER A 491 -42.72 -13.59 -24.98
C SER A 491 -41.31 -14.19 -25.06
N TRP A 492 -40.62 -14.27 -23.92
CA TRP A 492 -39.33 -14.93 -23.76
C TRP A 492 -39.49 -16.17 -22.89
N THR A 493 -39.06 -17.32 -23.42
CA THR A 493 -38.64 -18.48 -22.63
C THR A 493 -37.31 -18.15 -21.95
N THR A 494 -37.34 -18.09 -20.62
CA THR A 494 -36.19 -17.77 -19.77
C THR A 494 -35.23 -18.96 -19.71
N SER A 495 -33.98 -18.76 -20.13
CA SER A 495 -32.86 -19.61 -19.73
C SER A 495 -32.14 -18.92 -18.57
N THR A 496 -32.33 -19.45 -17.36
CA THR A 496 -31.83 -18.91 -16.09
C THR A 496 -30.35 -19.21 -15.91
N THR A 497 -29.53 -18.18 -15.73
CA THR A 497 -28.18 -18.30 -15.20
C THR A 497 -28.26 -18.52 -13.69
N THR A 498 -27.82 -19.68 -13.22
CA THR A 498 -27.93 -20.12 -11.82
C THR A 498 -27.05 -19.28 -10.90
N THR A 499 -27.65 -18.26 -10.28
CA THR A 499 -27.18 -17.78 -8.98
C THR A 499 -27.59 -18.86 -7.99
N ALA A 500 -26.65 -19.41 -7.21
CA ALA A 500 -26.98 -20.44 -6.23
C ALA A 500 -28.06 -19.90 -5.29
N GLU A 501 -29.22 -20.55 -5.32
CA GLU A 501 -30.40 -20.18 -4.56
C GLU A 501 -30.09 -20.28 -3.05
N PRO A 502 -30.54 -19.32 -2.22
CA PRO A 502 -30.30 -19.38 -0.79
C PRO A 502 -30.86 -20.69 -0.20
N LYS A 503 -30.06 -21.40 0.58
CA LYS A 503 -30.48 -22.71 1.10
C LYS A 503 -31.63 -22.55 2.10
N PRO A 504 -32.70 -23.35 1.98
CA PRO A 504 -33.87 -23.24 2.84
C PRO A 504 -33.52 -23.61 4.28
N ARG A 505 -34.34 -23.13 5.19
CA ARG A 505 -34.23 -23.42 6.61
C ARG A 505 -34.48 -24.92 6.90
N PRO A 506 -33.66 -25.57 7.75
CA PRO A 506 -33.96 -26.93 8.18
C PRO A 506 -35.25 -26.95 9.02
N PRO A 507 -36.01 -28.08 9.02
CA PRO A 507 -37.15 -28.27 9.90
C PRO A 507 -36.79 -28.08 11.38
N PRO A 508 -37.71 -27.56 12.22
CA PRO A 508 -37.48 -27.41 13.66
C PRO A 508 -36.97 -28.70 14.31
N GLY A 509 -35.85 -28.61 15.04
CA GLY A 509 -35.24 -29.77 15.72
C GLY A 509 -34.32 -30.65 14.88
N SER A 510 -34.03 -30.29 13.62
CA SER A 510 -33.16 -31.07 12.72
C SER A 510 -31.97 -30.26 12.17
N GLU A 511 -30.78 -30.85 12.11
CA GLU A 511 -29.58 -30.21 11.53
C GLU A 511 -29.57 -30.31 9.99
N PRO A 512 -28.93 -29.38 9.26
CA PRO A 512 -28.82 -29.47 7.81
C PRO A 512 -27.92 -30.64 7.38
N ASP A 513 -28.27 -31.27 6.27
CA ASP A 513 -27.44 -32.29 5.64
C ASP A 513 -26.22 -31.64 4.98
N CYS A 514 -25.03 -32.04 5.46
CA CYS A 514 -23.73 -31.56 4.99
C CYS A 514 -22.91 -32.67 4.28
N THR A 515 -23.53 -33.82 3.99
CA THR A 515 -22.81 -35.02 3.49
C THR A 515 -22.24 -34.86 2.07
N ASP A 516 -22.69 -33.86 1.31
CA ASP A 516 -22.19 -33.54 -0.03
C ASP A 516 -20.76 -32.93 -0.03
N GLY A 517 -20.18 -32.67 1.15
CA GLY A 517 -18.83 -32.15 1.31
C GLY A 517 -18.66 -30.69 0.88
N SER A 518 -19.73 -30.01 0.50
CA SER A 518 -19.71 -28.62 0.05
C SER A 518 -19.72 -27.63 1.23
N TRP A 519 -18.99 -26.53 1.08
CA TRP A 519 -18.92 -25.46 2.08
C TRP A 519 -20.16 -24.56 1.97
N ASN A 520 -21.26 -25.02 2.54
CA ASN A 520 -22.54 -24.32 2.56
C ASN A 520 -22.89 -23.72 3.93
N PHE A 521 -23.77 -22.72 3.91
CA PHE A 521 -24.34 -22.12 5.12
C PHE A 521 -25.85 -22.28 5.13
N TYR A 522 -26.41 -22.56 6.30
CA TYR A 522 -27.84 -22.72 6.51
C TYR A 522 -28.30 -21.87 7.70
N PRO A 523 -29.45 -21.19 7.63
CA PRO A 523 -30.01 -20.52 8.81
C PRO A 523 -30.33 -21.55 9.91
N HIS A 524 -30.21 -21.13 11.17
CA HIS A 524 -30.71 -21.95 12.28
C HIS A 524 -32.25 -21.98 12.26
N GLN A 525 -32.84 -23.05 12.77
CA GLN A 525 -34.26 -23.42 12.64
C GLN A 525 -35.20 -22.58 13.52
N THR A 526 -34.69 -21.89 14.53
CA THR A 526 -35.49 -20.97 15.36
C THR A 526 -34.74 -19.67 15.67
N ASP A 527 -33.56 -19.78 16.27
CA ASP A 527 -32.71 -18.66 16.69
C ASP A 527 -32.15 -17.82 15.51
N CYS A 528 -32.54 -16.55 15.45
CA CYS A 528 -32.10 -15.60 14.43
C CYS A 528 -30.62 -15.23 14.54
N ALA A 529 -30.03 -15.35 15.73
CA ALA A 529 -28.62 -15.05 15.96
C ALA A 529 -27.72 -16.27 15.67
N LYS A 530 -28.23 -17.36 15.10
CA LYS A 530 -27.45 -18.57 14.81
C LYS A 530 -27.60 -19.05 13.37
N TYR A 531 -26.58 -19.78 12.92
CA TYR A 531 -26.53 -20.43 11.61
C TYR A 531 -25.64 -21.66 11.66
N TYR A 532 -25.79 -22.54 10.68
CA TYR A 532 -24.91 -23.70 10.47
C TYR A 532 -23.93 -23.44 9.34
N GLN A 533 -22.70 -23.88 9.55
CA GLN A 533 -21.67 -23.96 8.53
C GLN A 533 -21.36 -25.44 8.29
N CYS A 534 -21.55 -25.92 7.06
CA CYS A 534 -21.12 -27.25 6.67
C CYS A 534 -19.61 -27.27 6.42
N GLY A 535 -18.91 -28.22 7.04
CA GLY A 535 -17.49 -28.47 6.79
C GLY A 535 -17.16 -29.94 7.06
N HIS A 536 -16.36 -30.55 6.18
CA HIS A 536 -15.94 -31.96 6.31
C HIS A 536 -17.08 -32.97 6.51
N GLY A 537 -18.21 -32.76 5.84
CA GLY A 537 -19.36 -33.67 5.93
C GLY A 537 -20.26 -33.46 7.15
N LYS A 538 -20.01 -32.45 8.00
CA LYS A 538 -20.74 -32.23 9.26
C LYS A 538 -21.25 -30.78 9.41
N PRO A 539 -22.46 -30.59 9.98
CA PRO A 539 -22.96 -29.27 10.35
C PRO A 539 -22.24 -28.75 11.60
N MET A 540 -21.79 -27.49 11.55
CA MET A 540 -21.21 -26.79 12.69
C MET A 540 -22.10 -25.61 13.06
N LEU A 541 -22.67 -25.61 14.27
CA LEU A 541 -23.45 -24.47 14.77
C LEU A 541 -22.54 -23.26 15.07
N ARG A 542 -23.01 -22.08 14.67
CA ARG A 542 -22.34 -20.79 14.84
C ARG A 542 -23.32 -19.75 15.35
N SER A 543 -22.80 -18.80 16.12
CA SER A 543 -23.53 -17.62 16.57
C SER A 543 -23.03 -16.39 15.83
N CYS A 544 -23.96 -15.52 15.44
CA CYS A 544 -23.67 -14.17 15.00
C CYS A 544 -23.15 -13.32 16.16
N THR A 545 -22.47 -12.23 15.81
CA THR A 545 -22.00 -11.24 16.79
C THR A 545 -23.21 -10.62 17.51
N ALA A 546 -23.06 -10.26 18.78
CA ALA A 546 -24.13 -9.67 19.58
C ALA A 546 -24.82 -8.50 18.85
N GLY A 547 -26.15 -8.51 18.81
CA GLY A 547 -26.97 -7.52 18.11
C GLY A 547 -27.14 -7.74 16.60
N THR A 548 -26.62 -8.85 16.03
CA THR A 548 -26.80 -9.20 14.61
C THR A 548 -27.50 -10.55 14.43
N VAL A 549 -28.18 -10.72 13.30
CA VAL A 549 -28.95 -11.92 12.94
C VAL A 549 -28.52 -12.44 11.57
N TRP A 550 -28.74 -13.72 11.30
CA TRP A 550 -28.33 -14.37 10.07
C TRP A 550 -29.17 -13.93 8.86
N ASP A 551 -28.50 -13.41 7.84
CA ASP A 551 -29.04 -12.99 6.55
C ASP A 551 -28.84 -14.12 5.53
N ILE A 552 -29.95 -14.78 5.17
CA ILE A 552 -29.95 -15.95 4.30
C ILE A 552 -29.56 -15.57 2.87
N ASP A 553 -30.07 -14.45 2.37
CA ASP A 553 -29.85 -13.97 1.00
C ASP A 553 -28.38 -13.61 0.77
N ARG A 554 -27.69 -13.11 1.80
CA ARG A 554 -26.30 -12.68 1.73
C ARG A 554 -25.32 -13.67 2.35
N SER A 555 -25.82 -14.69 3.05
CA SER A 555 -25.03 -15.66 3.82
C SER A 555 -24.03 -14.97 4.78
N ILE A 556 -24.51 -13.99 5.55
CA ILE A 556 -23.72 -13.22 6.54
C ILE A 556 -24.54 -12.94 7.80
N CYS A 557 -23.89 -12.52 8.89
CA CYS A 557 -24.58 -11.86 10.00
C CYS A 557 -24.78 -10.38 9.68
N ASN A 558 -26.02 -9.91 9.75
CA ASN A 558 -26.41 -8.55 9.38
C ASN A 558 -27.30 -7.94 10.48
N TRP A 559 -27.51 -6.63 10.43
CA TRP A 559 -28.41 -5.96 11.37
C TRP A 559 -29.86 -6.42 11.13
N PRO A 560 -30.67 -6.67 12.19
CA PRO A 560 -32.05 -7.14 12.08
C PRO A 560 -32.88 -6.40 11.03
N ARG A 561 -32.85 -5.06 11.04
CA ARG A 561 -33.55 -4.20 10.05
C ARG A 561 -33.20 -4.44 8.58
N ASN A 562 -32.06 -5.07 8.29
CA ASN A 562 -31.56 -5.29 6.93
C ASN A 562 -31.74 -6.75 6.46
N VAL A 563 -32.29 -7.63 7.31
CA VAL A 563 -32.47 -9.04 6.98
C VAL A 563 -33.86 -9.28 6.40
N ASN A 564 -33.90 -10.04 5.31
CA ASN A 564 -35.12 -10.43 4.62
C ASN A 564 -35.82 -11.63 5.31
N ARG A 565 -35.96 -11.53 6.63
CA ARG A 565 -36.60 -12.54 7.48
C ARG A 565 -37.36 -11.80 8.56
N GLU A 566 -38.66 -11.58 8.32
CA GLU A 566 -39.51 -10.68 9.10
C GLU A 566 -39.50 -11.01 10.60
N GLU A 567 -39.46 -12.28 10.96
CA GLU A 567 -39.38 -12.72 12.36
C GLU A 567 -38.03 -12.43 13.04
N CYS A 568 -37.01 -12.05 12.27
CA CYS A 568 -35.69 -11.66 12.74
C CYS A 568 -35.44 -10.16 12.65
N LYS A 569 -36.42 -9.37 12.21
CA LYS A 569 -36.34 -7.92 12.27
C LYS A 569 -36.66 -7.44 13.69
N ASP A 570 -36.07 -6.32 14.09
CA ASP A 570 -36.43 -5.66 15.33
C ASP A 570 -37.91 -5.27 15.26
N LYS A 571 -38.73 -5.75 16.20
CA LYS A 571 -40.05 -5.17 16.42
C LYS A 571 -39.82 -3.86 17.16
N GLU A 572 -40.09 -2.73 16.50
CA GLU A 572 -40.11 -1.44 17.19
C GLU A 572 -41.10 -1.53 18.36
N GLU A 573 -40.60 -1.33 19.58
CA GLU A 573 -41.45 -1.08 20.75
C GLU A 573 -42.21 0.23 20.48
N ASP A 574 -43.52 0.11 20.32
CA ASP A 574 -44.49 1.20 20.28
C ASP A 574 -44.50 1.89 21.65
N ASN A 575 -43.53 2.78 21.89
CA ASN A 575 -43.53 3.68 23.04
C ASN A 575 -44.54 4.80 22.77
N GLY A 576 -45.81 4.47 22.93
CA GLY A 576 -46.90 5.43 23.03
C GLY A 576 -46.72 6.32 24.26
N ASP A 577 -46.64 7.63 24.01
CA ASP A 577 -46.81 8.68 25.00
C ASP A 577 -48.12 8.45 25.79
N GLY A 578 -47.98 8.17 27.08
CA GLY A 578 -49.08 7.99 28.03
C GLY A 578 -48.85 8.86 29.26
N ASN A 579 -49.10 10.16 29.09
CA ASN A 579 -49.24 11.15 30.15
C ASN A 579 -50.41 10.76 31.08
N GLU A 580 -50.18 10.51 32.38
CA GLU A 580 -51.21 10.73 33.42
C GLU A 580 -50.65 10.71 34.87
N ARG A 581 -50.83 11.86 35.52
CA ARG A 581 -50.98 12.20 36.96
C ARG A 581 -49.78 12.19 37.91
#